data_AF-A0A7C6RVA9-F1
#
_entry.id   AF-A0A7C6RVA9-F1
#
_cell.length_a   1.000
_cell.length_b   1.000
_cell.length_c   1.000
_cell.angle_alpha   90.00
_cell.angle_beta   90.00
_cell.angle_gamma   90.00
#
_symmetry.space_group_name_H-M   'P 1'
#
loop_
_entity.id
_entity.type
_entity.pdbx_description
1 polymer ?
#
loop_
_entity_poly.entity_id
_entity_poly.type
_entity_poly.pdbx_seq_one_letter_code
_entity_poly.pdbx_strand_id
1 'polypeptide(L)'
;MQKSLFLGAAALLCSLLAAPAVYAHRDTDDDWDHRSSYRHHHDHRSDAYHDIQRKRARLERAYEERRQALWIHDKARRMGDWATVRFERARLDRLDRKIEHGQRELRHAYQKLKWRRDRHDRDDGRDRYGYQYDRF
;
A
#
# COMPACT_ATOMS: atom_id res chain seq x y z
N MET A 1 -34.22 56.47 4.56
CA MET A 1 -33.78 55.39 5.47
C MET A 1 -33.57 54.12 4.65
N GLN A 2 -32.32 53.80 4.31
CA GLN A 2 -31.93 52.61 3.54
C GLN A 2 -31.04 51.75 4.44
N LYS A 3 -31.59 50.69 5.03
CA LYS A 3 -30.85 49.72 5.85
C LYS A 3 -31.45 48.33 5.69
N SER A 4 -31.25 47.69 4.54
CA SER A 4 -31.64 46.26 4.39
C SER A 4 -31.16 45.61 3.09
N LEU A 5 -29.96 45.93 2.56
CA LEU A 5 -29.48 45.27 1.33
C LEU A 5 -28.02 44.78 1.37
N PHE A 6 -27.44 44.58 2.56
CA PHE A 6 -26.05 44.09 2.66
C PHE A 6 -25.86 42.76 3.39
N LEU A 7 -26.93 42.14 3.92
CA LEU A 7 -26.82 40.87 4.66
C LEU A 7 -26.95 39.62 3.79
N GLY A 8 -27.48 39.72 2.56
CA GLY A 8 -27.63 38.57 1.65
C GLY A 8 -26.32 38.13 0.97
N ALA A 9 -25.35 39.03 0.80
CA ALA A 9 -24.11 38.73 0.08
C ALA A 9 -23.04 38.06 0.96
N ALA A 10 -23.10 38.22 2.29
CA ALA A 10 -22.14 37.61 3.21
C ALA A 10 -22.37 36.11 3.40
N ALA A 11 -23.61 35.62 3.25
CA ALA A 11 -23.93 34.21 3.41
C ALA A 11 -23.43 33.32 2.25
N LEU A 12 -23.16 33.90 1.08
CA LEU A 12 -22.65 33.17 -0.09
C LEU A 12 -21.11 33.05 -0.13
N LEU A 13 -20.39 33.80 0.72
CA LEU A 13 -18.93 33.72 0.80
C LEU A 13 -18.44 32.69 1.84
N CYS A 14 -19.28 32.31 2.82
CA CYS A 14 -18.92 31.31 3.82
C CYS A 14 -18.96 29.86 3.32
N SER A 15 -19.67 29.57 2.21
CA SER A 15 -19.73 28.22 1.63
C SER A 15 -18.52 27.86 0.77
N LEU A 16 -17.65 28.81 0.44
CA LEU A 16 -16.39 28.58 -0.30
C LEU A 16 -15.19 28.24 0.61
N LEU A 17 -15.35 28.34 1.93
CA LEU A 17 -14.30 28.04 2.91
C LEU A 17 -14.48 26.69 3.63
N ALA A 18 -15.33 25.81 3.11
CA ALA A 18 -15.34 24.40 3.50
C ALA A 18 -14.38 23.59 2.61
N ALA A 19 -13.13 24.06 2.50
CA ALA A 19 -12.05 23.21 2.06
C ALA A 19 -11.95 22.05 3.06
N PRO A 20 -11.84 20.78 2.63
CA PRO A 20 -11.65 19.66 3.54
C PRO A 20 -10.25 19.72 4.12
N ALA A 21 -10.04 20.55 5.14
CA ALA A 21 -8.84 20.62 5.96
C ALA A 21 -8.69 19.41 6.89
N VAL A 22 -9.31 18.27 6.56
CA VAL A 22 -9.30 17.02 7.35
C VAL A 22 -8.43 15.94 6.70
N TYR A 23 -7.93 16.15 5.47
CA TYR A 23 -7.10 15.17 4.75
C TYR A 23 -5.60 15.51 4.70
N ALA A 24 -5.10 16.34 5.61
CA ALA A 24 -3.71 16.81 5.57
C ALA A 24 -2.77 16.18 6.62
N HIS A 25 -3.24 15.30 7.50
CA HIS A 25 -2.38 14.78 8.58
C HIS A 25 -2.69 13.33 9.00
N ARG A 26 -2.68 12.39 8.05
CA ARG A 26 -2.61 10.96 8.42
C ARG A 26 -1.87 10.05 7.44
N ASP A 27 -1.18 10.61 6.46
CA ASP A 27 -0.27 9.84 5.62
C ASP A 27 1.16 10.16 6.05
N THR A 28 1.48 9.81 7.30
CA THR A 28 2.86 9.45 7.63
C THR A 28 3.20 8.25 6.77
N ASP A 29 3.83 8.54 5.63
CA ASP A 29 4.96 7.77 5.13
C ASP A 29 5.67 7.11 6.32
N ASP A 30 5.75 5.77 6.38
CA ASP A 30 6.80 4.98 7.09
C ASP A 30 6.45 3.50 7.38
N ASP A 31 5.26 2.98 7.07
CA ASP A 31 4.94 1.57 7.45
C ASP A 31 5.42 0.48 6.46
N TRP A 32 6.34 0.83 5.54
CA TRP A 32 7.13 -0.15 4.79
C TRP A 32 8.47 -0.47 5.49
N ASP A 33 9.02 0.49 6.24
CA ASP A 33 10.41 0.46 6.71
C ASP A 33 10.61 0.02 8.17
N HIS A 34 9.55 -0.40 8.86
CA HIS A 34 9.70 -1.05 10.17
C HIS A 34 10.21 -2.50 10.07
N ARG A 35 11.50 -2.61 9.69
CA ARG A 35 12.36 -3.75 10.02
C ARG A 35 12.55 -3.79 11.54
N SER A 36 11.58 -4.35 12.25
CA SER A 36 11.81 -4.83 13.60
C SER A 36 12.70 -6.06 13.54
N SER A 37 13.98 -5.85 13.86
CA SER A 37 14.97 -6.89 14.08
C SER A 37 14.74 -7.55 15.45
N TYR A 38 13.78 -8.47 15.55
CA TYR A 38 13.69 -9.38 16.69
C TYR A 38 13.82 -10.82 16.22
N ARG A 39 15.01 -11.38 16.48
CA ARG A 39 15.43 -12.73 16.16
C ARG A 39 14.83 -13.68 17.20
N HIS A 40 13.63 -14.20 16.94
CA HIS A 40 13.10 -15.39 17.60
C HIS A 40 13.14 -16.58 16.62
N HIS A 41 13.68 -17.71 17.07
CA HIS A 41 13.63 -18.98 16.37
C HIS A 41 12.20 -19.55 16.47
N HIS A 42 11.31 -19.05 15.62
CA HIS A 42 9.98 -19.63 15.39
C HIS A 42 9.87 -20.10 13.94
N ASP A 43 8.96 -21.06 13.73
CA ASP A 43 8.69 -21.79 12.50
C ASP A 43 8.65 -20.86 11.26
N HIS A 44 9.83 -20.68 10.64
CA HIS A 44 10.08 -19.62 9.65
C HIS A 44 9.23 -19.72 8.38
N ARG A 45 8.54 -20.85 8.21
CA ARG A 45 7.65 -21.13 7.09
C ARG A 45 6.27 -20.51 7.31
N SER A 46 5.71 -20.63 8.52
CA SER A 46 4.40 -20.05 8.86
C SER A 46 4.44 -18.52 8.76
N ASP A 47 5.48 -17.91 9.33
CA ASP A 47 5.68 -16.45 9.31
C ASP A 47 5.79 -15.88 7.88
N ALA A 48 6.43 -16.63 6.96
CA ALA A 48 6.57 -16.21 5.58
C ALA A 48 5.23 -16.20 4.83
N TYR A 49 4.34 -17.18 5.09
CA TYR A 49 3.01 -17.18 4.52
C TYR A 49 2.15 -16.04 5.09
N HIS A 50 2.21 -15.78 6.39
CA HIS A 50 1.52 -14.65 7.01
C HIS A 50 2.00 -13.30 6.46
N ASP A 51 3.32 -13.14 6.24
CA ASP A 51 3.87 -11.95 5.60
C ASP A 51 3.34 -11.75 4.17
N ILE A 52 3.33 -12.81 3.36
CA ILE A 52 2.76 -12.78 2.00
C ILE A 52 1.28 -12.37 2.02
N GLN A 53 0.47 -12.91 2.94
CA GLN A 53 -0.94 -12.54 3.06
C GLN A 53 -1.12 -11.08 3.47
N ARG A 54 -0.32 -10.59 4.42
CA ARG A 54 -0.34 -9.16 4.81
C ARG A 54 0.01 -8.26 3.63
N LYS A 55 1.05 -8.59 2.86
CA LYS A 55 1.44 -7.84 1.66
C LYS A 55 0.35 -7.84 0.59
N ARG A 56 -0.34 -8.97 0.38
CA ARG A 56 -1.51 -9.06 -0.51
C ARG A 56 -2.65 -8.14 -0.08
N ALA A 57 -3.05 -8.22 1.19
CA ALA A 57 -4.13 -7.39 1.73
C ALA A 57 -3.81 -5.89 1.63
N ARG A 58 -2.55 -5.49 1.87
CA ARG A 58 -2.10 -4.10 1.68
C ARG A 58 -2.17 -3.67 0.21
N LEU A 59 -1.78 -4.54 -0.73
CA LEU A 59 -1.88 -4.30 -2.17
C LEU A 59 -3.34 -4.13 -2.61
N GLU A 60 -4.22 -5.01 -2.14
CA GLU A 60 -5.66 -4.95 -2.45
C GLU A 60 -6.28 -3.62 -2.00
N ARG A 61 -6.00 -3.20 -0.77
CA ARG A 61 -6.42 -1.87 -0.27
C ARG A 61 -5.88 -0.73 -1.14
N ALA A 62 -4.61 -0.80 -1.56
CA ALA A 62 -4.04 0.23 -2.43
C ALA A 62 -4.74 0.28 -3.80
N TYR A 63 -5.17 -0.85 -4.35
CA TYR A 63 -5.98 -0.90 -5.57
C TYR A 63 -7.37 -0.32 -5.37
N GLU A 64 -8.02 -0.61 -4.25
CA GLU A 64 -9.33 -0.04 -3.90
C GLU A 64 -9.25 1.49 -3.77
N GLU A 65 -8.25 1.99 -3.03
CA GLU A 65 -7.97 3.42 -2.90
C GLU A 65 -7.73 4.07 -4.27
N ARG A 66 -6.94 3.42 -5.14
CA ARG A 66 -6.70 3.91 -6.50
C ARG A 66 -7.98 3.97 -7.32
N ARG A 67 -8.82 2.95 -7.24
CA ARG A 67 -10.11 2.92 -7.96
C ARG A 67 -11.01 4.06 -7.50
N GLN A 68 -11.04 4.34 -6.20
CA GLN A 68 -11.79 5.47 -5.65
C GLN A 68 -11.23 6.81 -6.12
N ALA A 69 -9.90 7.02 -6.03
CA ALA A 69 -9.25 8.24 -6.49
C ALA A 69 -9.50 8.49 -7.98
N LEU A 70 -9.45 7.44 -8.82
CA LEU A 70 -9.73 7.53 -10.25
C LEU A 70 -11.18 7.97 -10.50
N TRP A 71 -12.13 7.41 -9.76
CA TRP A 71 -13.54 7.81 -9.87
C TRP A 71 -13.74 9.29 -9.49
N ILE A 72 -13.09 9.77 -8.43
CA ILE A 72 -13.16 11.18 -8.01
C ILE A 72 -12.53 12.08 -9.08
N HIS A 73 -11.34 11.73 -9.57
CA HIS A 73 -10.65 12.44 -10.65
C HIS A 73 -11.55 12.60 -11.89
N ASP A 74 -12.18 11.52 -12.34
CA ASP A 74 -13.02 11.53 -13.55
C ASP A 74 -14.33 12.29 -13.34
N LYS A 75 -14.88 12.28 -12.13
CA LYS A 75 -16.01 13.12 -11.75
C LYS A 75 -15.62 14.60 -11.74
N ALA A 76 -14.50 14.96 -11.11
CA ALA A 76 -13.99 16.33 -11.06
C ALA A 76 -13.70 16.88 -12.46
N ARG A 77 -13.10 16.05 -13.34
CA ARG A 77 -12.83 16.41 -14.73
C ARG A 77 -14.12 16.74 -15.50
N ARG A 78 -15.20 15.96 -15.29
CA ARG A 78 -16.50 16.23 -15.93
C ARG A 78 -17.18 17.50 -15.40
N MET A 79 -16.95 17.84 -14.13
CA MET A 79 -17.49 19.06 -13.51
C MET A 79 -16.63 20.31 -13.77
N GLY A 80 -15.45 20.16 -14.39
CA GLY A 80 -14.51 21.27 -14.60
C GLY A 80 -13.77 21.71 -13.34
N ASP A 81 -13.76 20.90 -12.27
CA ASP A 81 -13.01 21.18 -11.05
C ASP A 81 -11.53 20.82 -11.21
N TRP A 82 -10.78 21.74 -11.82
CA TRP A 82 -9.36 21.56 -12.12
C TRP A 82 -8.45 21.55 -10.89
N ALA A 83 -8.91 22.05 -9.74
CA ALA A 83 -8.17 21.95 -8.50
C ALA A 83 -8.17 20.49 -8.01
N THR A 84 -9.34 19.88 -7.93
CA THR A 84 -9.49 18.47 -7.55
C THR A 84 -8.85 17.53 -8.56
N VAL A 85 -8.94 17.81 -9.86
CA VAL A 85 -8.25 17.01 -10.90
C VAL A 85 -6.75 16.95 -10.65
N ARG A 86 -6.09 18.08 -10.37
CA ARG A 86 -4.64 18.12 -10.11
C ARG A 86 -4.27 17.39 -8.83
N PHE A 87 -5.08 17.57 -7.78
CA PHE A 87 -4.88 16.88 -6.50
C PHE A 87 -4.99 15.35 -6.65
N GLU A 88 -6.09 14.87 -7.23
CA GLU A 88 -6.32 13.44 -7.42
C GLU A 88 -5.32 12.84 -8.41
N ARG A 89 -4.84 13.60 -9.40
CA ARG A 89 -3.77 13.15 -10.29
C ARG A 89 -2.48 12.84 -9.53
N ALA A 90 -2.04 13.76 -8.66
CA ALA A 90 -0.86 13.53 -7.82
C ALA A 90 -1.06 12.36 -6.84
N ARG A 91 -2.28 12.19 -6.32
CA ARG A 91 -2.63 11.03 -5.49
C ARG A 91 -2.56 9.71 -6.26
N LEU A 92 -3.09 9.67 -7.49
CA LEU A 92 -3.00 8.50 -8.37
C LEU A 92 -1.56 8.11 -8.67
N ASP A 93 -0.70 9.08 -9.01
CA ASP A 93 0.72 8.82 -9.29
C ASP A 93 1.45 8.22 -8.06
N ARG A 94 1.10 8.68 -6.84
CA ARG A 94 1.63 8.08 -5.59
C ARG A 94 1.12 6.66 -5.37
N LEU A 95 -0.18 6.43 -5.58
CA LEU A 95 -0.78 5.10 -5.45
C LEU A 95 -0.20 4.12 -6.47
N ASP A 96 0.05 4.55 -7.70
CA ASP A 96 0.71 3.73 -8.73
C ASP A 96 2.10 3.28 -8.30
N ARG A 97 2.92 4.20 -7.75
CA ARG A 97 4.24 3.86 -7.20
C ARG A 97 4.14 2.91 -6.00
N LYS A 98 3.18 3.13 -5.09
CA LYS A 98 2.93 2.28 -3.92
C LYS A 98 2.54 0.86 -4.34
N ILE A 99 1.67 0.73 -5.35
CA ILE A 99 1.27 -0.55 -5.92
C ILE A 99 2.45 -1.24 -6.58
N GLU A 100 3.22 -0.55 -7.41
CA GLU A 100 4.39 -1.13 -8.08
C GLU A 100 5.41 -1.66 -7.05
N HIS A 101 5.70 -0.85 -6.02
CA HIS A 101 6.58 -1.25 -4.94
C HIS A 101 6.04 -2.48 -4.19
N GLY A 102 4.77 -2.46 -3.79
CA GLY A 102 4.13 -3.60 -3.12
C GLY A 102 4.14 -4.87 -3.97
N GLN A 103 3.92 -4.77 -5.27
CA GLN A 103 4.01 -5.91 -6.20
C GLN A 103 5.43 -6.48 -6.25
N ARG A 104 6.45 -5.61 -6.28
CA ARG A 104 7.86 -6.01 -6.28
C ARG A 104 8.22 -6.74 -4.99
N GLU A 105 7.81 -6.20 -3.84
CA GLU A 105 8.03 -6.85 -2.56
C GLU A 105 7.34 -8.21 -2.44
N LEU A 106 6.08 -8.30 -2.88
CA LEU A 106 5.33 -9.55 -2.88
C LEU A 106 6.02 -10.60 -3.76
N ARG A 107 6.51 -10.20 -4.93
CA ARG A 107 7.29 -11.07 -5.83
C ARG A 107 8.59 -11.55 -5.16
N HIS A 108 9.32 -10.65 -4.50
CA HIS A 108 10.52 -11.02 -3.74
C HIS A 108 10.20 -11.99 -2.59
N ALA A 109 9.07 -11.81 -1.88
CA ALA A 109 8.65 -12.71 -0.82
C ALA A 109 8.39 -14.13 -1.37
N TYR A 110 7.70 -14.25 -2.51
CA TYR A 110 7.52 -15.53 -3.19
C TYR A 110 8.83 -16.18 -3.63
N GLN A 111 9.73 -15.40 -4.24
CA GLN A 111 11.04 -15.90 -4.63
C GLN A 111 11.80 -16.42 -3.41
N LYS A 112 11.85 -15.65 -2.32
CA LYS A 112 12.51 -16.04 -1.07
C LYS A 112 11.93 -17.33 -0.49
N LEU A 113 10.60 -17.49 -0.51
CA LEU A 113 9.94 -18.73 -0.09
C LEU A 113 10.35 -19.92 -0.97
N LYS A 114 10.39 -19.74 -2.29
CA LYS A 114 10.85 -20.77 -3.24
C LYS A 114 12.31 -21.17 -2.96
N TRP A 115 13.21 -20.21 -2.84
CA TRP A 115 14.64 -20.47 -2.53
C TRP A 115 14.83 -21.26 -1.24
N ARG A 116 14.01 -20.98 -0.21
CA ARG A 116 14.05 -21.73 1.06
C ARG A 116 13.62 -23.18 0.88
N ARG A 117 12.56 -23.42 0.11
CA ARG A 117 12.11 -24.79 -0.21
C ARG A 117 13.18 -25.54 -1.01
N ASP A 118 13.69 -24.91 -2.08
CA ASP A 118 14.68 -25.55 -2.96
C ASP A 118 16.01 -25.84 -2.23
N ARG A 119 16.35 -25.09 -1.17
CA ARG A 119 17.49 -25.39 -0.29
C ARG A 119 17.20 -26.60 0.61
N HIS A 120 16.04 -26.61 1.26
CA HIS A 120 15.61 -27.73 2.10
C HIS A 120 15.63 -29.06 1.33
N ASP A 121 15.08 -29.08 0.11
CA ASP A 121 15.04 -30.28 -0.74
C ASP A 121 16.45 -30.80 -1.11
N ARG A 122 17.45 -29.90 -1.20
CA ARG A 122 18.85 -30.30 -1.47
C ARG A 122 19.57 -30.85 -0.24
N ASP A 123 19.30 -30.27 0.92
CA ASP A 123 19.90 -30.70 2.18
C ASP A 123 19.35 -32.09 2.59
N ASP A 124 18.04 -32.32 2.44
CA ASP A 124 17.41 -33.64 2.64
C ASP A 124 17.98 -34.72 1.70
N GLY A 125 18.29 -34.33 0.46
CA GLY A 125 18.93 -35.21 -0.52
C GLY A 125 20.34 -35.61 -0.10
N ARG A 126 21.11 -34.71 0.52
CA ARG A 126 22.48 -35.01 1.00
C ARG A 126 22.48 -36.02 2.14
N ASP A 127 21.56 -35.87 3.09
CA ASP A 127 21.49 -36.77 4.25
C ASP A 127 21.05 -38.18 3.85
N ARG A 128 20.30 -38.33 2.74
CA ARG A 128 19.83 -39.63 2.27
C ARG A 128 20.89 -40.47 1.55
N TYR A 129 21.94 -39.85 1.01
CA TYR A 129 23.00 -40.55 0.25
C TYR A 129 24.37 -40.55 0.97
N GLY A 130 24.49 -39.91 2.14
CA GLY A 130 25.75 -39.82 2.90
C GLY A 130 26.10 -41.04 3.78
N TYR A 131 25.17 -41.97 4.00
CA TYR A 131 25.36 -43.11 4.93
C TYR A 131 25.51 -44.48 4.24
N GLN A 132 26.30 -44.57 3.16
CA GLN A 132 26.49 -45.85 2.46
C GLN A 132 27.91 -46.18 2.01
N TYR A 133 28.95 -45.57 2.61
CA TYR A 133 30.35 -45.85 2.22
C TYR A 133 31.33 -46.26 3.34
N ASP A 134 30.86 -46.67 4.53
CA ASP A 134 31.76 -47.16 5.61
C ASP A 134 31.33 -48.53 6.19
N ARG A 135 30.91 -49.48 5.35
CA ARG A 135 30.81 -50.89 5.72
C ARG A 135 31.50 -51.78 4.68
N PHE A 136 32.82 -51.84 4.78
CA PHE A 136 33.60 -53.01 4.38
C PHE A 136 34.41 -53.47 5.59
#